data_AF-A0A7X3ZAF5-F1
#
_entry.id   AF-A0A7X3ZAF5-F1
#
_cell.length_a   1.000
_cell.length_b   1.000
_cell.length_c   1.000
_cell.angle_alpha   90.00
_cell.angle_beta   90.00
_cell.angle_gamma   90.00
#
_symmetry.space_group_name_H-M   'P 1'
#
loop_
_entity.id
_entity.type
_entity.pdbx_description
1 polymer ?
#
loop_
_entity_poly.entity_id
_entity_poly.type
_entity_poly.pdbx_seq_one_letter_code
_entity_poly.pdbx_strand_id
1 'polypeptide(L)'
;MVLTGILFVGVTAAVKHGAADLPAAESAFLRFAFGLVFLAPMTGTLLRTRISPRQWRLIGLRGAVHTLGVCLWFYAMTRITIAEVTAMNNLIPVYVTLGAVLFLGEGLAVRRLVAVGIAFLGALLILRPGLRELSDGHLAMIFVAMCLAGSYLFAKRMAAELPASVIVAMMSVVVTIFLLPLAIAVWRWPTAGEIAWIMLIACLATCGH
;
A
#
# COMPACT_ATOMS: atom_id res chain seq x y z
N MET A 1 6.29 16.43 -2.59
CA MET A 1 4.81 16.55 -2.48
C MET A 1 4.15 16.56 -3.86
N VAL A 2 4.34 17.59 -4.71
CA VAL A 2 3.72 17.62 -6.06
C VAL A 2 4.22 16.49 -6.97
N LEU A 3 5.54 16.31 -7.09
CA LEU A 3 6.14 15.23 -7.89
C LEU A 3 5.67 13.84 -7.43
N THR A 4 5.72 13.58 -6.12
CA THR A 4 5.19 12.36 -5.51
C THR A 4 3.73 12.11 -5.90
N GLY A 5 2.88 13.15 -5.82
CA GLY A 5 1.48 13.06 -6.22
C GLY A 5 1.32 12.68 -7.70
N ILE A 6 2.08 13.33 -8.59
CA ILE A 6 2.08 13.02 -10.03
C ILE A 6 2.50 11.57 -10.28
N LEU A 7 3.55 11.10 -9.62
CA LEU A 7 4.03 9.72 -9.75
C LEU A 7 2.98 8.70 -9.29
N PHE A 8 2.31 8.94 -8.16
CA PHE A 8 1.24 8.05 -7.68
C PHE A 8 -0.02 8.10 -8.56
N VAL A 9 -0.37 9.25 -9.15
CA VAL A 9 -1.42 9.33 -10.18
C VAL A 9 -1.02 8.50 -11.40
N GLY A 10 0.25 8.58 -11.82
CA GLY A 10 0.81 7.76 -12.89
C GLY A 10 0.70 6.26 -12.61
N VAL A 11 0.96 5.82 -11.38
CA VAL A 11 0.75 4.43 -10.94
C VAL A 11 -0.70 4.02 -11.16
N THR A 12 -1.67 4.81 -10.69
CA THR A 12 -3.10 4.48 -10.84
C THR A 12 -3.51 4.39 -12.31
N ALA A 13 -3.03 5.31 -13.14
CA ALA A 13 -3.30 5.29 -14.57
C ALA A 13 -2.69 4.05 -15.24
N ALA A 14 -1.43 3.73 -14.96
CA ALA A 14 -0.73 2.59 -15.55
C ALA A 14 -1.36 1.24 -15.16
N VAL A 15 -1.77 1.07 -13.89
CA VAL A 15 -2.49 -0.14 -13.46
C VAL A 15 -3.77 -0.34 -14.27
N LYS A 16 -4.56 0.73 -14.47
CA LYS A 16 -5.84 0.67 -15.17
C LYS A 16 -5.72 0.30 -16.66
N HIS A 17 -4.63 0.72 -17.32
CA HIS A 17 -4.48 0.52 -18.77
C HIS A 17 -3.65 -0.72 -19.12
N GLY A 18 -2.75 -1.14 -18.23
CA GLY A 18 -1.69 -2.07 -18.58
C GLY A 18 -1.63 -3.36 -17.77
N ALA A 19 -2.36 -3.43 -16.65
CA ALA A 19 -2.36 -4.58 -15.76
C ALA A 19 -3.77 -4.97 -15.28
N ALA A 20 -4.82 -4.50 -15.98
CA ALA A 20 -6.21 -4.74 -15.59
C ALA A 20 -6.60 -6.22 -15.66
N ASP A 21 -6.03 -6.96 -16.61
CA ASP A 21 -6.34 -8.38 -16.83
C ASP A 21 -5.48 -9.31 -15.97
N LEU A 22 -4.47 -8.79 -15.27
CA LEU A 22 -3.59 -9.62 -14.43
C LEU A 22 -4.29 -9.97 -13.14
N PRO A 23 -4.20 -11.24 -12.68
CA PRO A 23 -4.58 -11.61 -11.35
C PRO A 23 -3.93 -10.65 -10.37
N ALA A 24 -4.77 -10.17 -9.47
CA ALA A 24 -4.45 -8.95 -8.79
C ALA A 24 -3.29 -9.19 -7.79
N ALA A 25 -3.28 -10.34 -7.10
CA ALA A 25 -2.15 -10.81 -6.28
C ALA A 25 -0.84 -10.99 -7.07
N GLU A 26 -0.92 -11.48 -8.31
CA GLU A 26 0.21 -11.61 -9.22
C GLU A 26 0.75 -10.22 -9.62
N SER A 27 -0.12 -9.28 -9.98
CA SER A 27 0.24 -7.90 -10.30
C SER A 27 0.95 -7.20 -9.13
N ALA A 28 0.45 -7.36 -7.91
CA ALA A 28 1.12 -6.83 -6.72
C ALA A 28 2.48 -7.49 -6.48
N PHE A 29 2.57 -8.82 -6.59
CA PHE A 29 3.83 -9.53 -6.47
C PHE A 29 4.86 -9.04 -7.50
N LEU A 30 4.50 -9.00 -8.78
CA LEU A 30 5.37 -8.56 -9.87
C LEU A 30 5.81 -7.11 -9.69
N ARG A 31 4.92 -6.23 -9.22
CA ARG A 31 5.27 -4.84 -8.88
C ARG A 31 6.40 -4.78 -7.85
N PHE A 32 6.29 -5.52 -6.75
CA PHE A 32 7.32 -5.49 -5.70
C PHE A 32 8.59 -6.23 -6.15
N ALA A 33 8.45 -7.33 -6.91
CA ALA A 33 9.57 -8.08 -7.46
C ALA A 33 10.39 -7.25 -8.47
N PHE A 34 9.74 -6.56 -9.41
CA PHE A 34 10.42 -5.63 -10.31
C PHE A 34 10.91 -4.38 -9.59
N GLY A 35 10.22 -3.97 -8.52
CA GLY A 35 10.72 -2.97 -7.57
C GLY A 35 12.13 -3.28 -7.05
N LEU A 36 12.48 -4.57 -6.90
CA LEU A 36 13.82 -5.00 -6.47
C LEU A 36 14.92 -4.56 -7.44
N VAL A 37 14.63 -4.45 -8.73
CA VAL A 37 15.59 -3.96 -9.74
C VAL A 37 15.98 -2.52 -9.43
N PHE A 38 15.01 -1.70 -9.00
CA PHE A 38 15.23 -0.31 -8.64
C PHE A 38 15.91 -0.13 -7.27
N LEU A 39 16.18 -1.23 -6.54
CA LEU A 39 17.00 -1.19 -5.32
C LEU A 39 18.50 -1.20 -5.61
N ALA A 40 18.92 -1.43 -6.86
CA ALA A 40 20.33 -1.47 -7.25
C ALA A 40 21.13 -0.23 -6.76
N PRO A 41 20.63 1.03 -6.92
CA PRO A 41 21.32 2.22 -6.40
C PRO A 41 21.39 2.27 -4.87
N MET A 42 20.48 1.57 -4.17
CA MET A 42 20.38 1.56 -2.71
C MET A 42 21.26 0.49 -2.05
N THR A 43 21.82 -0.44 -2.82
CA THR A 43 22.62 -1.58 -2.32
C THR A 43 23.74 -1.17 -1.38
N GLY A 44 24.49 -0.11 -1.71
CA GLY A 44 25.55 0.41 -0.86
C GLY A 44 25.07 0.90 0.51
N THR A 45 23.87 1.51 0.57
CA THR A 45 23.25 1.90 1.85
C THR A 45 22.75 0.69 2.62
N LEU A 46 22.17 -0.28 1.91
CA LEU A 46 21.66 -1.53 2.47
C LEU A 46 22.76 -2.34 3.17
N LEU A 47 23.91 -2.51 2.52
CA LEU A 47 25.06 -3.26 3.04
C LEU A 47 25.74 -2.57 4.23
N ARG A 48 25.68 -1.25 4.29
CA ARG A 48 26.28 -0.46 5.40
C ARG A 48 25.35 -0.34 6.61
N THR A 49 24.04 -0.48 6.41
CA THR A 49 23.06 -0.32 7.48
C THR A 49 22.98 -1.58 8.33
N ARG A 50 23.32 -1.47 9.61
CA ARG A 50 23.14 -2.58 10.57
C ARG A 50 21.71 -2.57 11.10
N ILE A 51 20.94 -3.60 10.75
CA ILE A 51 19.57 -3.76 11.21
C ILE A 51 19.57 -4.64 12.47
N SER A 52 19.12 -4.07 13.58
CA SER A 52 18.99 -4.79 14.85
C SER A 52 17.88 -5.85 14.82
N PRO A 53 17.90 -6.85 15.72
CA PRO A 53 16.82 -7.85 15.81
C PRO A 53 15.43 -7.23 16.03
N ARG A 54 15.35 -6.13 16.78
CA ARG A 54 14.11 -5.36 16.97
C ARG A 54 13.61 -4.77 15.64
N GLN A 55 14.50 -4.17 14.86
CA GLN A 55 14.16 -3.57 13.58
C GLN A 55 13.73 -4.63 12.56
N TRP A 56 14.39 -5.80 12.55
CA TRP A 56 13.94 -6.94 11.75
C TRP A 56 12.50 -7.38 12.08
N ARG A 57 12.14 -7.42 13.37
CA ARG A 57 10.76 -7.70 13.78
C ARG A 57 9.79 -6.64 13.28
N LEU A 58 10.14 -5.35 13.36
CA LEU A 58 9.30 -4.26 12.84
C LEU A 58 9.13 -4.33 11.32
N ILE A 59 10.21 -4.64 10.59
CA ILE A 59 10.19 -4.86 9.14
C ILE A 59 9.26 -6.03 8.77
N GLY A 60 9.39 -7.16 9.46
CA GLY A 60 8.55 -8.34 9.25
C GLY A 60 7.08 -8.09 9.56
N LEU A 61 6.78 -7.48 10.72
CA LEU A 61 5.40 -7.13 11.10
C LEU A 61 4.77 -6.14 10.12
N ARG A 62 5.51 -5.10 9.72
CA ARG A 62 5.05 -4.15 8.70
C ARG A 62 4.74 -4.86 7.38
N GLY A 63 5.62 -5.74 6.94
CA GLY A 63 5.43 -6.52 5.73
C GLY A 63 4.18 -7.40 5.81
N ALA A 64 3.99 -8.12 6.92
CA ALA A 64 2.84 -9.00 7.12
C ALA A 64 1.53 -8.24 7.10
N VAL A 65 1.46 -7.13 7.86
CA VAL A 65 0.27 -6.28 7.92
C VAL A 65 0.00 -5.63 6.55
N HIS A 66 1.04 -5.22 5.82
CA HIS A 66 0.88 -4.66 4.48
C HIS A 66 0.34 -5.71 3.50
N THR A 67 0.95 -6.90 3.47
CA THR A 67 0.50 -8.01 2.62
C THR A 67 -0.94 -8.37 2.93
N LEU A 68 -1.33 -8.48 4.20
CA LEU A 68 -2.72 -8.73 4.59
C LEU A 68 -3.66 -7.64 4.04
N GLY A 69 -3.28 -6.37 4.16
CA GLY A 69 -4.03 -5.25 3.58
C GLY A 69 -4.19 -5.38 2.07
N VAL A 70 -3.14 -5.79 1.35
CA VAL A 70 -3.17 -6.05 -0.09
C VAL A 70 -4.09 -7.23 -0.43
N CYS A 71 -4.06 -8.33 0.33
CA CYS A 71 -4.95 -9.47 0.13
C CYS A 71 -6.42 -9.10 0.30
N LEU A 72 -6.74 -8.38 1.39
CA LEU A 72 -8.10 -7.90 1.66
C LEU A 72 -8.56 -6.90 0.60
N TRP A 73 -7.64 -6.11 0.05
CA TRP A 73 -7.94 -5.16 -1.01
C TRP A 73 -8.34 -5.88 -2.30
N PHE A 74 -7.64 -6.96 -2.65
CA PHE A 74 -8.05 -7.82 -3.77
C PHE A 74 -9.37 -8.52 -3.53
N TYR A 75 -9.60 -9.01 -2.32
CA TYR A 75 -10.89 -9.57 -1.95
C TYR A 75 -12.00 -8.54 -2.20
N ALA A 76 -11.85 -7.32 -1.69
CA ALA A 76 -12.82 -6.25 -1.89
C ALA A 76 -13.04 -5.90 -3.37
N MET A 77 -11.98 -5.84 -4.18
CA MET A 77 -12.09 -5.51 -5.61
C MET A 77 -12.95 -6.49 -6.41
N THR A 78 -13.09 -7.73 -5.95
CA THR A 78 -13.97 -8.73 -6.59
C THR A 78 -15.43 -8.62 -6.15
N ARG A 79 -15.73 -7.79 -5.14
CA ARG A 79 -17.03 -7.71 -4.45
C ARG A 79 -17.69 -6.34 -4.56
N ILE A 80 -16.91 -5.28 -4.75
CA ILE A 80 -17.38 -3.89 -4.81
C ILE A 80 -16.72 -3.14 -5.95
N THR A 81 -17.30 -2.01 -6.34
CA THR A 81 -16.83 -1.23 -7.48
C THR A 81 -15.49 -0.55 -7.17
N ILE A 82 -14.70 -0.27 -8.22
CA ILE A 82 -13.45 0.50 -8.08
C ILE A 82 -13.70 1.88 -7.45
N ALA A 83 -14.86 2.50 -7.72
CA ALA A 83 -15.26 3.77 -7.11
C ALA A 83 -15.42 3.64 -5.59
N GLU A 84 -16.10 2.60 -5.11
CA GLU A 84 -16.25 2.32 -3.67
C GLU A 84 -14.90 2.01 -3.02
N VAL A 85 -14.08 1.15 -3.65
CA VAL A 85 -12.70 0.86 -3.18
C VAL A 85 -11.88 2.13 -3.04
N THR A 86 -11.92 3.01 -4.04
CA THR A 86 -11.15 4.27 -4.04
C THR A 86 -11.63 5.21 -2.95
N ALA A 87 -12.95 5.34 -2.78
CA ALA A 87 -13.55 6.16 -1.73
C ALA A 87 -13.14 5.70 -0.33
N MET A 88 -13.16 4.38 -0.08
CA MET A 88 -12.76 3.83 1.22
C MET A 88 -11.25 3.90 1.45
N ASN A 89 -10.42 3.78 0.40
CA ASN A 89 -8.98 3.99 0.51
C ASN A 89 -8.62 5.42 0.95
N ASN A 90 -9.43 6.42 0.59
CA ASN A 90 -9.24 7.79 1.07
C ASN A 90 -9.43 7.94 2.59
N LEU A 91 -9.91 6.90 3.28
CA LEU A 91 -9.97 6.87 4.75
C LEU A 91 -8.64 6.46 5.39
N ILE A 92 -7.67 5.90 4.65
CA ILE A 92 -6.36 5.51 5.22
C ILE A 92 -5.69 6.65 6.01
N PRO A 93 -5.64 7.91 5.53
CA PRO A 93 -5.08 9.03 6.32
C PRO A 93 -5.79 9.27 7.64
N VAL A 94 -7.09 8.96 7.74
CA VAL A 94 -7.87 9.01 8.99
C VAL A 94 -7.32 7.99 9.98
N TYR A 95 -7.23 6.72 9.57
CA TYR A 95 -6.69 5.65 10.41
C TYR A 95 -5.22 5.89 10.79
N VAL A 96 -4.41 6.43 9.88
CA VAL A 96 -3.02 6.82 10.19
C VAL A 96 -2.99 7.92 11.26
N THR A 97 -3.86 8.93 11.15
CA THR A 97 -3.91 10.02 12.12
C THR A 97 -4.34 9.52 13.49
N LEU A 98 -5.43 8.74 13.55
CA LEU A 98 -5.92 8.15 14.80
C LEU A 98 -4.90 7.21 15.41
N GLY A 99 -4.30 6.32 14.61
CA GLY A 99 -3.29 5.40 15.09
C GLY A 99 -1.98 6.09 15.51
N ALA A 100 -1.60 7.21 14.89
CA ALA A 100 -0.44 7.99 15.36
C ALA A 100 -0.69 8.58 16.75
N VAL A 101 -1.91 9.04 17.03
CA VAL A 101 -2.27 9.53 18.37
C VAL A 101 -2.27 8.39 19.39
N LEU A 102 -2.91 7.27 19.05
CA LEU A 102 -3.06 6.12 19.96
C LEU A 102 -1.74 5.39 20.24
N PHE A 103 -0.93 5.14 19.20
CA PHE A 103 0.27 4.30 19.32
C PHE A 103 1.58 5.07 19.41
N LEU A 104 1.63 6.32 18.91
CA LEU A 104 2.84 7.15 18.90
C LEU A 104 2.75 8.34 19.87
N GLY A 105 1.59 8.57 20.50
CA GLY A 105 1.39 9.67 21.45
C GLY A 105 1.39 11.05 20.79
N GLU A 106 1.14 11.14 19.49
CA GLU A 106 1.15 12.42 18.77
C GLU A 106 -0.08 13.27 19.06
N GLY A 107 0.11 14.58 19.15
CA GLY A 107 -0.98 15.55 19.29
C GLY A 107 -1.86 15.66 18.04
N LEU A 108 -3.16 15.79 18.26
CA LEU A 108 -4.16 15.93 17.20
C LEU A 108 -4.44 17.41 16.93
N ALA A 109 -3.89 17.95 15.84
CA ALA A 109 -4.19 19.30 15.40
C ALA A 109 -5.63 19.39 14.87
N VAL A 110 -6.40 20.40 15.28
CA VAL A 110 -7.80 20.61 14.85
C VAL A 110 -7.96 20.60 13.32
N ARG A 111 -6.99 21.18 12.59
CA ARG A 111 -6.97 21.16 11.11
C ARG A 111 -6.95 19.75 10.53
N ARG A 112 -6.25 18.80 11.16
CA ARG A 112 -6.25 17.39 10.73
C ARG A 112 -7.60 16.74 11.00
N LEU A 113 -8.24 17.04 12.13
CA LEU A 113 -9.56 16.51 12.46
C LEU A 113 -10.63 16.98 11.46
N VAL A 114 -10.57 18.24 11.03
CA VAL A 114 -11.45 18.78 9.98
C VAL A 114 -11.21 18.06 8.64
N ALA A 115 -9.95 17.88 8.22
CA ALA A 115 -9.62 17.17 6.98
C ALA A 115 -10.09 15.70 7.02
N VAL A 116 -9.94 15.04 8.16
CA VAL A 116 -10.45 13.70 8.44
C VAL A 116 -11.98 13.66 8.30
N GLY A 117 -12.69 14.63 8.89
CA GLY A 117 -14.15 14.74 8.78
C GLY A 117 -14.61 14.91 7.33
N ILE A 118 -13.93 15.76 6.56
CA ILE A 118 -14.24 15.96 5.13
C ILE A 118 -14.01 14.68 4.33
N ALA A 119 -12.89 13.98 4.55
CA ALA A 119 -12.60 12.71 3.87
C ALA A 119 -13.65 11.63 4.20
N PHE A 120 -14.07 11.57 5.46
CA PHE A 120 -15.10 10.65 5.92
C PHE A 120 -16.47 10.96 5.29
N LEU A 121 -16.88 12.23 5.25
CA LEU A 121 -18.12 12.66 4.58
C LEU A 121 -18.10 12.35 3.08
N GLY A 122 -16.96 12.55 2.41
CA GLY A 122 -16.78 12.17 1.01
C GLY A 122 -16.96 10.67 0.79
N ALA A 123 -16.42 9.82 1.67
CA ALA A 123 -16.63 8.38 1.60
C ALA A 123 -18.11 8.00 1.81
N LEU A 124 -18.80 8.61 2.78
CA LEU A 124 -20.24 8.38 3.00
C LEU A 124 -21.09 8.77 1.79
N LEU A 125 -20.76 9.88 1.13
CA LEU A 125 -21.48 10.34 -0.06
C LEU A 125 -21.35 9.36 -1.23
N ILE A 126 -20.19 8.71 -1.37
CA ILE A 126 -19.95 7.72 -2.41
C ILE A 126 -20.60 6.38 -2.06
N LEU A 127 -20.46 5.91 -0.82
CA LEU A 127 -21.05 4.64 -0.37
C LEU A 127 -22.57 4.67 -0.33
N ARG A 128 -23.17 5.85 -0.07
CA ARG A 128 -24.63 6.03 0.10
C ARG A 128 -25.25 4.96 1.02
N PRO A 129 -24.70 4.76 2.23
CA PRO A 129 -25.18 3.73 3.14
C PRO A 129 -26.67 3.94 3.45
N GLY A 130 -27.45 2.85 3.46
CA GLY A 130 -28.91 2.88 3.65
C GLY A 130 -29.71 3.00 2.35
N LEU A 131 -29.09 3.41 1.24
CA LEU A 131 -29.69 3.32 -0.10
C LEU A 131 -29.23 2.07 -0.86
N ARG A 132 -28.12 1.45 -0.44
CA ARG A 132 -27.55 0.22 -1.01
C ARG A 132 -27.10 -0.70 0.11
N GLU A 133 -27.16 -2.00 -0.14
CA GLU A 133 -26.68 -3.01 0.81
C GLU A 133 -25.15 -2.97 0.91
N LEU A 134 -24.64 -3.07 2.13
CA LEU A 134 -23.21 -3.21 2.38
C LEU A 134 -22.82 -4.68 2.25
N SER A 135 -21.99 -4.98 1.26
CA SER A 135 -21.39 -6.30 1.09
C SER A 135 -20.19 -6.53 2.02
N ASP A 136 -19.79 -7.79 2.13
CA ASP A 136 -18.53 -8.23 2.75
C ASP A 136 -17.28 -7.53 2.17
N GLY A 137 -17.30 -7.12 0.90
CA GLY A 137 -16.25 -6.31 0.29
C GLY A 137 -16.05 -4.94 0.96
N HIS A 138 -17.14 -4.30 1.41
CA HIS A 138 -17.04 -3.05 2.17
C HIS A 138 -16.39 -3.28 3.53
N LEU A 139 -16.77 -4.36 4.21
CA LEU A 139 -16.16 -4.74 5.48
C LEU A 139 -14.67 -5.02 5.30
N ALA A 140 -14.28 -5.75 4.25
CA ALA A 140 -12.89 -5.97 3.91
C ALA A 140 -12.12 -4.67 3.74
N MET A 141 -12.68 -3.66 3.05
CA MET A 141 -12.03 -2.35 2.87
C MET A 141 -11.77 -1.58 4.17
N ILE A 142 -12.60 -1.77 5.20
CA ILE A 142 -12.32 -1.20 6.53
C ILE A 142 -11.01 -1.79 7.07
N PHE A 143 -10.87 -3.11 7.00
CA PHE A 143 -9.64 -3.79 7.43
C PHE A 143 -8.44 -3.48 6.53
N VAL A 144 -8.63 -3.32 5.21
CA VAL A 144 -7.59 -2.80 4.31
C VAL A 144 -7.05 -1.47 4.82
N ALA A 145 -7.93 -0.53 5.12
CA ALA A 145 -7.53 0.79 5.55
C ALA A 145 -6.76 0.74 6.89
N MET A 146 -7.19 -0.11 7.82
CA MET A 146 -6.49 -0.34 9.09
C MET A 146 -5.11 -1.00 8.89
N CYS A 147 -5.00 -2.02 8.05
CA CYS A 147 -3.74 -2.70 7.73
C CYS A 147 -2.75 -1.74 7.07
N LEU A 148 -3.18 -1.00 6.05
CA LEU A 148 -2.31 -0.04 5.36
C LEU A 148 -1.90 1.10 6.31
N ALA A 149 -2.81 1.60 7.13
CA ALA A 149 -2.47 2.57 8.16
C ALA A 149 -1.45 2.04 9.18
N GLY A 150 -1.63 0.80 9.67
CA GLY A 150 -0.67 0.14 10.54
C GLY A 150 0.72 0.02 9.89
N SER A 151 0.76 -0.37 8.61
CA SER A 151 2.00 -0.43 7.83
C SER A 151 2.70 0.94 7.74
N TYR A 152 1.94 2.02 7.54
CA TYR A 152 2.49 3.38 7.55
C TYR A 152 2.99 3.80 8.94
N LEU A 153 2.33 3.41 10.02
CA LEU A 153 2.78 3.71 11.38
C LEU A 153 4.08 2.98 11.73
N PHE A 154 4.22 1.71 11.32
CA PHE A 154 5.50 1.00 11.43
C PHE A 154 6.60 1.70 10.62
N ALA A 155 6.29 2.11 9.38
CA ALA A 155 7.25 2.85 8.55
C ALA A 155 7.70 4.15 9.23
N LYS A 156 6.74 4.90 9.78
CA LYS A 156 6.99 6.16 10.50
C LYS A 156 7.85 5.95 11.74
N ARG A 157 7.60 4.88 12.51
CA ARG A 157 8.41 4.54 13.68
C ARG A 157 9.86 4.21 13.28
N MET A 158 10.03 3.45 12.20
CA MET A 158 11.36 3.09 11.69
C MET A 158 12.10 4.26 11.04
N ALA A 159 11.39 5.25 10.50
CA ALA A 159 12.00 6.42 9.85
C ALA A 159 12.86 7.28 10.79
N ALA A 160 12.67 7.14 12.11
CA ALA A 160 13.54 7.76 13.11
C ALA A 160 14.86 7.00 13.33
N GLU A 161 14.96 5.76 12.86
CA GLU A 161 16.05 4.82 13.19
C GLU A 161 16.79 4.28 11.96
N LEU A 162 16.16 4.27 10.78
CA LEU A 162 16.68 3.69 9.55
C LEU A 162 16.57 4.68 8.38
N PRO A 163 17.53 4.64 7.43
CA PRO A 163 17.42 5.40 6.18
C PRO A 163 16.13 5.05 5.42
N ALA A 164 15.50 6.06 4.81
CA ALA A 164 14.29 5.85 4.01
C ALA A 164 14.49 4.80 2.89
N SER A 165 15.67 4.79 2.26
CA SER A 165 16.05 3.79 1.26
C SER A 165 15.97 2.35 1.79
N VAL A 166 16.42 2.11 3.03
CA VAL A 166 16.35 0.80 3.69
C VAL A 166 14.91 0.43 3.98
N ILE A 167 14.09 1.39 4.45
CA ILE A 167 12.68 1.17 4.76
C ILE A 167 11.87 0.80 3.50
N VAL A 168 12.15 1.44 2.37
CA VAL A 168 11.50 1.17 1.07
C VAL A 168 12.01 -0.15 0.48
N ALA A 169 13.33 -0.39 0.52
CA ALA A 169 13.94 -1.62 0.04
C ALA A 169 13.42 -2.86 0.79
N MET A 170 13.44 -2.82 2.13
CA MET A 170 12.99 -3.93 2.96
C MET A 170 11.50 -4.19 2.81
N MET A 171 10.68 -3.15 2.56
CA MET A 171 9.28 -3.34 2.24
C MET A 171 9.11 -4.13 0.94
N SER A 172 9.85 -3.76 -0.10
CA SER A 172 9.79 -4.45 -1.39
C SER A 172 10.21 -5.90 -1.26
N VAL A 173 11.29 -6.18 -0.53
CA VAL A 173 11.76 -7.56 -0.27
C VAL A 173 10.71 -8.38 0.49
N VAL A 174 10.26 -7.90 1.65
CA VAL A 174 9.40 -8.69 2.54
C VAL A 174 8.02 -8.89 1.94
N VAL A 175 7.45 -7.86 1.32
CA VAL A 175 6.12 -7.97 0.68
C VAL A 175 6.19 -8.89 -0.54
N THR A 176 7.27 -8.86 -1.33
CA THR A 176 7.49 -9.85 -2.41
C THR A 176 7.47 -11.27 -1.88
N ILE A 177 8.22 -11.54 -0.79
CA ILE A 177 8.28 -12.88 -0.18
C ILE A 177 6.90 -13.32 0.32
N PHE A 178 6.16 -12.44 1.00
CA PHE A 178 4.85 -12.78 1.54
C PHE A 178 3.73 -12.89 0.49
N LEU A 179 3.85 -12.17 -0.63
CA LEU A 179 2.91 -12.30 -1.74
C LEU A 179 3.21 -13.50 -2.64
N LEU A 180 4.44 -14.02 -2.65
CA LEU A 180 4.85 -15.15 -3.49
C LEU A 180 3.87 -16.35 -3.46
N PRO A 181 3.46 -16.90 -2.31
CA PRO A 181 2.54 -18.04 -2.30
C PRO A 181 1.17 -17.72 -2.93
N LEU A 182 0.69 -16.49 -2.77
CA LEU A 182 -0.58 -16.03 -3.34
C LEU A 182 -0.45 -15.82 -4.85
N ALA A 183 0.67 -15.27 -5.30
CA ALA A 183 0.95 -15.09 -6.71
C ALA A 183 1.05 -16.45 -7.43
N ILE A 184 1.76 -17.43 -6.83
CA ILE A 184 1.86 -18.80 -7.37
C ILE A 184 0.47 -19.43 -7.53
N ALA A 185 -0.43 -19.23 -6.56
CA ALA A 185 -1.77 -19.83 -6.57
C ALA A 185 -2.66 -19.35 -7.73
N VAL A 186 -2.42 -18.15 -8.26
CA VAL A 186 -3.19 -17.56 -9.37
C VAL A 186 -2.34 -17.29 -10.61
N TRP A 187 -1.12 -17.83 -10.64
CA TRP A 187 -0.10 -17.43 -11.60
C TRP A 187 -0.53 -17.70 -13.04
N ARG A 188 -0.49 -16.66 -13.86
CA ARG A 188 -0.42 -16.79 -15.31
C ARG A 188 0.88 -16.19 -15.81
N TRP A 189 1.33 -16.62 -16.98
CA TRP A 189 2.49 -15.98 -17.59
C TRP A 189 2.06 -14.62 -18.16
N PRO A 190 2.64 -13.50 -17.69
CA PRO A 190 2.30 -12.19 -18.23
C PRO A 190 2.84 -12.04 -19.66
N THR A 191 2.11 -11.29 -20.48
CA THR A 191 2.60 -10.86 -21.80
C THR A 191 3.72 -9.85 -21.66
N ALA A 192 4.54 -9.67 -22.70
CA ALA A 192 5.60 -8.67 -22.70
C ALA A 192 5.07 -7.23 -22.45
N GLY A 193 3.86 -6.92 -22.93
CA GLY A 193 3.20 -5.65 -22.68
C GLY A 193 2.86 -5.45 -21.20
N GLU A 194 2.29 -6.47 -20.55
CA GLU A 194 1.97 -6.43 -19.12
C GLU A 194 3.23 -6.31 -18.25
N ILE A 195 4.31 -7.01 -18.62
CA ILE A 195 5.62 -6.87 -17.95
C ILE A 195 6.12 -5.43 -18.04
N ALA A 196 6.07 -4.80 -19.22
CA ALA A 196 6.49 -3.42 -19.41
C ALA A 196 5.66 -2.44 -18.56
N TRP A 197 4.34 -2.66 -18.49
CA TRP A 197 3.46 -1.85 -17.65
C TRP A 197 3.75 -2.02 -16.16
N ILE A 198 3.95 -3.25 -15.67
CA ILE A 198 4.29 -3.47 -14.27
C ILE A 198 5.67 -2.89 -13.94
N MET A 199 6.63 -2.97 -14.86
CA MET A 199 7.94 -2.33 -14.69
C MET A 199 7.81 -0.82 -14.55
N LEU A 200 6.97 -0.18 -15.37
CA LEU A 200 6.66 1.25 -15.25
C LEU A 200 5.99 1.56 -13.90
N ILE A 201 5.01 0.76 -13.50
CA ILE A 201 4.33 0.90 -12.19
C ILE A 201 5.34 0.79 -11.04
N ALA A 202 6.24 -0.18 -11.10
CA ALA A 202 7.29 -0.39 -10.09
C ALA A 202 8.25 0.81 -10.04
N CYS A 203 8.66 1.33 -11.20
CA CYS A 203 9.51 2.52 -11.31
C CYS A 203 8.84 3.75 -10.68
N LEU A 204 7.62 4.09 -11.13
CA LEU A 204 6.87 5.25 -10.64
C LEU A 204 6.60 5.16 -9.13
N ALA A 205 6.25 3.97 -8.64
CA ALA A 205 6.04 3.74 -7.22
C ALA A 205 7.33 3.92 -6.42
N THR A 206 8.45 3.37 -6.89
CA THR A 206 9.74 3.42 -6.18
C THR A 206 10.29 4.84 -6.15
N CYS A 207 10.21 5.57 -7.27
CA CYS A 207 10.64 6.97 -7.35
C CYS A 207 9.69 7.93 -6.60
N GLY A 208 8.44 7.53 -6.36
CA GLY A 208 7.47 8.33 -5.62
C GLY A 208 7.71 8.34 -4.11
N HIS A 209 8.39 7.31 -3.58
CA HIS A 209 8.72 7.15 -2.17
C HIS A 209 9.98 7.91 -1.76
#